data_AF-A0A374AUM9-F1
#
_entry.id   AF-A0A374AUM9-F1
#
_cell.length_a   1.000
_cell.length_b   1.000
_cell.length_c   1.000
_cell.angle_alpha   90.00
_cell.angle_beta   90.00
_cell.angle_gamma   90.00
#
_symmetry.space_group_name_H-M   'P 1'
#
loop_
_entity.id
_entity.type
_entity.pdbx_description
1 polymer ?
#
loop_
_entity_poly.entity_id
_entity_poly.type
_entity_poly.pdbx_seq_one_letter_code
_entity_poly.pdbx_strand_id
1 'polypeptide(L)'
;MGRWIQGNCDRTGYFEGLGTEEFPESVLEMLKEASLFYHVPAAYLFPVPDMLKKDSLNFFQVDHNWVLAMLDGICSVGRNASIDYSHDTELIVDIYRQALRENEQVRLKLQDREYMDTGEQVPEVISGFLLNSVLTENFRGLEFRAYDQREGGEPLKALRIETLGRQVLLGIFKGEIRRLEIAQPPEGLHFGFFTEDGIMKKTVRDIEEGKLGGRQAELVLKSKENRVIDVKASAARLEEAAGLQNMTSAEFALEMIQNAQTGVFTMGEELK
;
A
#
# COMPACT_ATOMS: atom_id res chain seq x y z
N MET A 1 6.58 7.15 -65.36
CA MET A 1 6.77 6.17 -64.27
C MET A 1 5.75 6.48 -63.18
N GLY A 2 4.47 6.17 -63.40
CA GLY A 2 3.37 6.73 -62.62
C GLY A 2 2.01 6.10 -62.90
N ARG A 3 1.91 4.77 -62.78
CA ARG A 3 0.65 4.02 -62.96
C ARG A 3 0.70 2.67 -62.21
N TRP A 4 0.87 2.68 -60.89
CA TRP A 4 0.75 1.44 -60.10
C TRP A 4 0.04 1.56 -58.75
N ILE A 5 -0.47 2.74 -58.35
CA ILE A 5 -1.24 2.85 -57.08
C ILE A 5 -2.42 3.83 -57.27
N GLN A 6 -3.39 3.45 -58.08
CA GLN A 6 -4.73 4.06 -58.11
C GLN A 6 -5.79 2.97 -58.35
N GLY A 7 -5.68 1.87 -57.61
CA GLY A 7 -6.81 0.98 -57.39
C GLY A 7 -7.55 1.45 -56.14
N ASN A 8 -8.88 1.46 -56.16
CA ASN A 8 -9.66 1.47 -54.92
C ASN A 8 -9.20 0.27 -54.09
N CYS A 9 -8.30 0.49 -53.13
CA CYS A 9 -8.07 -0.48 -52.07
C CYS A 9 -9.36 -0.55 -51.31
N ASP A 10 -10.13 -1.60 -51.59
CA ASP A 10 -11.27 -1.98 -50.79
C ASP A 10 -10.78 -2.23 -49.36
N ARG A 11 -11.01 -1.25 -48.48
CA ARG A 11 -10.60 -1.30 -47.06
C ARG A 11 -11.40 -2.33 -46.27
N THR A 12 -12.48 -2.86 -46.84
CA THR A 12 -13.36 -3.83 -46.17
C THR A 12 -12.74 -5.22 -46.12
N GLY A 13 -12.00 -5.63 -47.16
CA GLY A 13 -11.37 -6.96 -47.24
C GLY A 13 -10.17 -7.20 -46.33
N TYR A 14 -9.52 -6.15 -45.79
CA TYR A 14 -8.43 -6.32 -44.80
C TYR A 14 -8.95 -6.97 -43.51
N PHE A 15 -10.22 -6.73 -43.18
CA PHE A 15 -10.84 -7.14 -41.93
C PHE A 15 -11.78 -8.36 -42.08
N GLU A 16 -12.08 -8.82 -43.30
CA GLU A 16 -12.92 -10.02 -43.51
C GLU A 16 -12.29 -11.32 -42.98
N GLY A 17 -10.98 -11.34 -42.75
CA GLY A 17 -10.25 -12.47 -42.16
C GLY A 17 -10.03 -12.37 -40.64
N LEU A 18 -10.37 -11.23 -40.03
CA LEU A 18 -10.32 -11.05 -38.58
C LEU A 18 -11.73 -11.29 -38.06
N GLY A 19 -11.95 -12.45 -37.44
CA GLY A 19 -13.22 -12.70 -36.75
C GLY A 19 -13.48 -11.62 -35.69
N THR A 20 -14.68 -11.62 -35.11
CA THR A 20 -14.92 -10.97 -33.81
C THR A 20 -14.13 -11.72 -32.74
N GLU A 21 -12.81 -11.63 -32.77
CA GLU A 21 -11.95 -12.16 -31.73
C GLU A 21 -12.04 -11.20 -30.54
N GLU A 22 -12.53 -11.72 -29.43
CA GLU A 22 -12.53 -11.00 -28.16
C GLU A 22 -11.09 -10.65 -27.78
N PHE A 23 -10.91 -9.52 -27.10
CA PHE A 23 -9.59 -9.09 -26.67
C PHE A 23 -8.95 -10.18 -25.79
N PRO A 24 -7.69 -10.61 -26.06
CA PRO A 24 -7.09 -11.72 -25.34
C PRO A 24 -7.02 -11.47 -23.83
N GLU A 25 -7.61 -12.36 -23.03
CA GLU A 25 -7.69 -12.22 -21.58
C GLU A 25 -6.30 -12.12 -20.92
N SER A 26 -5.33 -12.89 -21.41
CA SER A 26 -3.94 -12.85 -20.91
C SER A 26 -3.26 -11.49 -21.13
N VAL A 27 -3.59 -10.79 -22.22
CA VAL A 27 -3.09 -9.44 -22.46
C VAL A 27 -3.79 -8.45 -21.53
N LEU A 28 -5.10 -8.63 -21.30
CA LEU A 28 -5.82 -7.78 -20.35
C LEU A 28 -5.27 -7.94 -18.92
N GLU A 29 -4.94 -9.16 -18.50
CA GLU A 29 -4.25 -9.43 -17.23
C GLU A 29 -2.90 -8.73 -17.14
N MET A 30 -2.08 -8.82 -18.19
CA MET A 30 -0.81 -8.09 -18.29
C MET A 30 -1.02 -6.57 -18.21
N LEU A 31 -2.07 -6.02 -18.84
CA LEU A 31 -2.36 -4.59 -18.78
C LEU A 31 -2.82 -4.15 -17.39
N LYS A 32 -3.56 -4.99 -16.66
CA LYS A 32 -3.92 -4.76 -15.24
C LYS A 32 -2.66 -4.68 -14.38
N GLU A 33 -1.73 -5.62 -14.54
CA GLU A 33 -0.44 -5.62 -13.87
C GLU A 33 0.44 -4.41 -14.25
N ALA A 34 0.50 -4.09 -15.55
CA ALA A 34 1.22 -2.93 -16.06
C ALA A 34 0.68 -1.64 -15.47
N SER A 35 -0.64 -1.49 -15.32
CA SER A 35 -1.26 -0.30 -14.72
C SER A 35 -0.85 -0.06 -13.26
N LEU A 36 -0.35 -1.11 -12.59
CA LEU A 36 0.21 -1.06 -11.23
C LEU A 36 1.75 -1.11 -11.22
N PHE A 37 2.39 -0.94 -12.38
CA PHE A 37 3.83 -0.87 -12.61
C PHE A 37 4.61 -2.18 -12.37
N TYR A 38 3.99 -3.36 -12.45
CA TYR A 38 4.71 -4.64 -12.24
C TYR A 38 5.80 -4.89 -13.30
N HIS A 39 5.60 -4.41 -14.52
CA HIS A 39 6.53 -4.61 -15.65
C HIS A 39 7.48 -3.43 -15.88
N VAL A 40 7.55 -2.48 -14.94
CA VAL A 40 8.44 -1.33 -15.02
C VAL A 40 9.55 -1.48 -13.99
N PRO A 41 10.83 -1.54 -14.41
CA PRO A 41 11.93 -1.58 -13.47
C PRO A 41 11.90 -0.35 -12.55
N ALA A 42 12.12 -0.56 -11.26
CA ALA A 42 12.04 0.49 -10.24
C ALA A 42 12.87 1.74 -10.57
N ALA A 43 14.02 1.58 -11.22
CA ALA A 43 14.88 2.69 -11.65
C ALA A 43 14.19 3.68 -12.61
N TYR A 44 13.16 3.25 -13.35
CA TYR A 44 12.38 4.12 -14.25
C TYR A 44 11.19 4.79 -13.57
N LEU A 45 10.75 4.30 -12.41
CA LEU A 45 9.63 4.89 -11.65
C LEU A 45 10.04 6.10 -10.82
N PHE A 46 11.34 6.24 -10.51
CA PHE A 46 11.85 7.24 -9.57
C PHE A 46 12.82 8.19 -10.27
N PRO A 47 12.32 9.22 -10.98
CA PRO A 47 13.14 10.09 -11.81
C PRO A 47 14.07 11.02 -10.99
N VAL A 48 13.76 11.26 -9.71
CA VAL A 48 14.53 12.17 -8.85
C VAL A 48 15.24 11.39 -7.75
N PRO A 49 16.58 11.51 -7.61
CA PRO A 49 17.35 10.81 -6.58
C PRO A 49 16.84 11.05 -5.15
N ASP A 50 16.27 12.24 -4.90
CA ASP A 50 15.73 12.62 -3.60
C ASP A 50 14.54 11.79 -3.14
N MET A 51 13.81 11.15 -4.07
CA MET A 51 12.70 10.24 -3.75
C MET A 51 13.15 8.97 -3.03
N LEU A 52 14.43 8.60 -3.18
CA LEU A 52 15.02 7.41 -2.59
C LEU A 52 16.07 7.77 -1.52
N LYS A 53 15.94 8.93 -0.86
CA LYS A 53 16.78 9.24 0.30
C LYS A 53 16.64 8.16 1.37
N LYS A 54 17.74 7.84 2.03
CA LYS A 54 17.73 6.88 3.14
C LYS A 54 16.85 7.42 4.26
N ASP A 55 16.06 6.52 4.86
CA ASP A 55 15.12 6.81 5.95
C ASP A 55 14.11 7.91 5.58
N SER A 56 13.55 7.80 4.38
CA SER A 56 12.51 8.70 3.88
C SER A 56 11.21 7.99 3.56
N LEU A 57 10.12 8.73 3.73
CA LEU A 57 8.77 8.36 3.31
C LEU A 57 8.27 9.46 2.37
N ASN A 58 8.06 9.11 1.11
CA ASN A 58 7.60 10.04 0.08
C ASN A 58 6.24 9.60 -0.43
N PHE A 59 5.28 10.52 -0.45
CA PHE A 59 3.96 10.28 -1.03
C PHE A 59 3.90 10.79 -2.46
N PHE A 60 3.07 10.15 -3.29
CA PHE A 60 2.88 10.54 -4.68
C PHE A 60 1.45 10.25 -5.13
N GLN A 61 1.05 10.90 -6.22
CA GLN A 61 -0.16 10.58 -6.96
C GLN A 61 0.21 10.01 -8.32
N VAL A 62 -0.58 9.07 -8.82
CA VAL A 62 -0.39 8.46 -10.14
C VAL A 62 -1.12 9.30 -11.17
N ASP A 63 -0.39 9.72 -12.21
CA ASP A 63 -0.97 10.40 -13.36
C ASP A 63 -1.61 9.36 -14.31
N HIS A 64 -2.93 9.42 -14.44
CA HIS A 64 -3.70 8.53 -15.31
C HIS A 64 -3.29 8.64 -16.78
N ASN A 65 -2.96 9.84 -17.28
CA ASN A 65 -2.53 10.01 -18.66
C ASN A 65 -1.16 9.36 -18.88
N TRP A 66 -0.27 9.41 -17.89
CA TRP A 66 1.02 8.71 -17.96
C TRP A 66 0.83 7.20 -18.02
N VAL A 67 -0.07 6.64 -17.19
CA VAL A 67 -0.41 5.21 -17.23
C VAL A 67 -0.99 4.84 -18.59
N LEU A 68 -1.96 5.60 -19.10
CA LEU A 68 -2.56 5.36 -20.42
C LEU A 68 -1.53 5.42 -21.54
N ALA A 69 -0.60 6.40 -21.51
CA ALA A 69 0.48 6.49 -22.48
C ALA A 69 1.45 5.32 -22.40
N MET A 70 1.73 4.80 -21.20
CA MET A 70 2.55 3.61 -21.00
C MET A 70 1.86 2.35 -21.54
N LEU A 71 0.57 2.14 -21.21
CA LEU A 71 -0.22 1.04 -21.76
C LEU A 71 -0.31 1.12 -23.29
N ASP A 72 -0.48 2.34 -23.82
CA ASP A 72 -0.44 2.57 -25.26
C ASP A 72 0.89 2.22 -25.90
N GLY A 73 2.00 2.56 -25.24
CA GLY A 73 3.34 2.13 -25.66
C GLY A 73 3.49 0.61 -25.72
N ILE A 74 2.99 -0.11 -24.71
CA ILE A 74 3.01 -1.59 -24.67
C ILE A 74 2.25 -2.18 -25.85
N CYS A 75 1.05 -1.65 -26.14
CA CYS A 75 0.20 -2.12 -27.22
C CYS A 75 0.54 -1.52 -28.60
N SER A 76 1.50 -0.59 -28.69
CA SER A 76 1.87 0.05 -29.96
C SER A 76 2.64 -0.85 -30.93
N VAL A 77 3.10 -2.02 -30.47
CA VAL A 77 3.86 -2.97 -31.28
C VAL A 77 2.99 -3.48 -32.42
N GLY A 78 3.41 -3.22 -33.66
CA GLY A 78 2.70 -3.68 -34.86
C GLY A 78 1.84 -2.62 -35.55
N ARG A 79 1.76 -1.39 -35.02
CA ARG A 79 1.13 -0.25 -35.71
C ARG A 79 1.99 0.20 -36.90
N ASN A 80 1.68 -0.29 -38.10
CA ASN A 80 2.50 -0.04 -39.30
C ASN A 80 1.80 0.88 -40.30
N ALA A 81 0.47 0.95 -40.28
CA ALA A 81 -0.33 1.77 -41.17
C ALA A 81 -1.35 2.62 -40.40
N SER A 82 -1.83 3.69 -41.04
CA SER A 82 -2.84 4.58 -40.44
C SER A 82 -4.16 3.86 -40.10
N ILE A 83 -4.44 2.74 -40.78
CA ILE A 83 -5.64 1.94 -40.54
C ILE A 83 -5.57 1.17 -39.21
N ASP A 84 -4.37 0.73 -38.80
CA ASP A 84 -4.13 0.07 -37.51
C ASP A 84 -4.39 1.08 -36.36
N TYR A 85 -3.98 2.33 -36.55
CA TYR A 85 -4.19 3.40 -35.57
C TYR A 85 -5.68 3.73 -35.36
N SER A 86 -6.46 3.78 -36.44
CA SER A 86 -7.90 4.07 -36.35
C SER A 86 -8.65 2.95 -35.62
N HIS A 87 -8.31 1.69 -35.91
CA HIS A 87 -8.92 0.53 -35.26
C HIS A 87 -8.56 0.48 -33.75
N ASP A 88 -7.28 0.70 -33.42
CA ASP A 88 -6.82 0.73 -32.03
C ASP A 88 -7.47 1.87 -31.24
N THR A 89 -7.62 3.06 -31.83
CA THR A 89 -8.18 4.22 -31.09
C THR A 89 -9.60 3.95 -30.57
N GLU A 90 -10.39 3.16 -31.30
CA GLU A 90 -11.78 2.83 -30.90
C GLU A 90 -11.84 1.68 -29.89
N LEU A 91 -11.08 0.60 -30.09
CA LEU A 91 -11.15 -0.59 -29.23
C LEU A 91 -10.27 -0.46 -27.98
N ILE A 92 -9.04 0.03 -28.12
CA ILE A 92 -7.98 -0.12 -27.14
C ILE A 92 -8.17 0.81 -25.93
N VAL A 93 -8.82 1.95 -26.13
CA VAL A 93 -9.10 2.91 -25.05
C VAL A 93 -10.03 2.28 -24.01
N ASP A 94 -11.05 1.55 -24.45
CA ASP A 94 -11.98 0.88 -23.54
C ASP A 94 -11.30 -0.28 -22.82
N ILE A 95 -10.40 -1.00 -23.49
CA ILE A 95 -9.53 -2.01 -22.86
C ILE A 95 -8.62 -1.40 -21.78
N TYR A 96 -8.00 -0.25 -22.04
CA TYR A 96 -7.16 0.41 -21.03
C TYR A 96 -7.98 0.86 -19.83
N ARG A 97 -9.15 1.47 -20.07
CA ARG A 97 -10.07 1.84 -18.97
C ARG A 97 -10.52 0.62 -18.18
N GLN A 98 -10.83 -0.48 -18.87
CA GLN A 98 -11.16 -1.74 -18.23
C GLN A 98 -10.01 -2.24 -17.34
N ALA A 99 -8.77 -2.22 -17.86
CA ALA A 99 -7.58 -2.60 -17.11
C ALA A 99 -7.40 -1.76 -15.83
N LEU A 100 -7.58 -0.43 -15.90
CA LEU A 100 -7.50 0.45 -14.72
C LEU A 100 -8.64 0.23 -13.73
N ARG A 101 -9.87 -0.02 -14.21
CA ARG A 101 -11.03 -0.31 -13.36
C ARG A 101 -10.85 -1.61 -12.58
N GLU A 102 -10.29 -2.60 -13.24
CA GLU A 102 -10.18 -3.97 -12.76
C GLU A 102 -8.81 -4.30 -12.13
N ASN A 103 -7.90 -3.33 -12.01
CA ASN A 103 -6.56 -3.59 -11.50
C ASN A 103 -6.51 -4.07 -10.04
N GLU A 104 -7.57 -3.82 -9.25
CA GLU A 104 -7.75 -4.40 -7.90
C GLU A 104 -7.69 -5.94 -7.92
N GLN A 105 -8.09 -6.56 -9.03
CA GLN A 105 -8.01 -8.02 -9.24
C GLN A 105 -6.61 -8.56 -9.02
N VAL A 106 -5.57 -7.81 -9.41
CA VAL A 106 -4.18 -8.29 -9.36
C VAL A 106 -3.81 -8.67 -7.93
N ARG A 107 -4.15 -7.81 -6.97
CA ARG A 107 -3.84 -8.06 -5.56
C ARG A 107 -4.80 -9.07 -4.93
N LEU A 108 -6.08 -9.07 -5.30
CA LEU A 108 -7.05 -10.03 -4.78
C LEU A 108 -6.70 -11.47 -5.18
N LYS A 109 -6.25 -11.68 -6.42
CA LYS A 109 -5.74 -12.98 -6.90
C LYS A 109 -4.56 -13.48 -6.05
N LEU A 110 -3.61 -12.60 -5.69
CA LEU A 110 -2.49 -12.95 -4.80
C LEU A 110 -2.92 -13.29 -3.35
N GLN A 111 -4.15 -12.93 -2.97
CA GLN A 111 -4.72 -13.21 -1.65
C GLN A 111 -5.74 -14.37 -1.67
N ASP A 112 -5.85 -15.10 -2.79
CA ASP A 112 -6.88 -16.13 -3.02
C ASP A 112 -8.32 -15.60 -2.77
N ARG A 113 -8.56 -14.32 -3.13
CA ARG A 113 -9.87 -13.68 -3.02
C ARG A 113 -10.48 -13.48 -4.40
N GLU A 114 -11.79 -13.72 -4.48
CA GLU A 114 -12.55 -13.45 -5.70
C GLU A 114 -12.74 -11.94 -5.89
N TYR A 115 -12.60 -11.50 -7.14
CA TYR A 115 -12.98 -10.17 -7.55
C TYR A 115 -14.42 -10.19 -8.06
N MET A 116 -15.20 -9.22 -7.62
CA MET A 116 -16.53 -8.96 -8.14
C MET A 116 -16.45 -7.65 -8.93
N ASP A 117 -16.81 -7.68 -10.23
CA ASP A 117 -16.95 -6.46 -11.00
C ASP A 117 -18.13 -5.67 -10.43
N THR A 118 -17.82 -4.56 -9.75
CA THR A 118 -18.82 -3.67 -9.18
C THR A 118 -19.39 -2.69 -10.22
N GLY A 119 -18.91 -2.72 -11.46
CA GLY A 119 -19.27 -1.76 -12.50
C GLY A 119 -18.78 -0.33 -12.16
N GLU A 120 -17.85 -0.20 -11.21
CA GLU A 120 -17.28 1.08 -10.80
C GLU A 120 -16.57 1.77 -11.96
N GLN A 121 -16.56 3.09 -11.96
CA GLN A 121 -15.75 3.84 -12.91
C GLN A 121 -14.25 3.66 -12.62
N VAL A 122 -13.41 4.03 -13.59
CA VAL A 122 -11.96 4.16 -13.36
C VAL A 122 -11.74 5.03 -12.12
N PRO A 123 -10.90 4.61 -11.15
CA PRO A 123 -10.65 5.41 -9.96
C PRO A 123 -10.22 6.83 -10.33
N GLU A 124 -10.86 7.85 -9.77
CA GLU A 124 -10.48 9.24 -10.07
C GLU A 124 -9.07 9.58 -9.57
N VAL A 125 -8.71 9.01 -8.41
CA VAL A 125 -7.42 9.23 -7.77
C VAL A 125 -6.81 7.90 -7.39
N ILE A 126 -5.58 7.69 -7.82
CA ILE A 126 -4.69 6.65 -7.33
C ILE A 126 -3.49 7.35 -6.72
N SER A 127 -3.16 7.00 -5.49
CA SER A 127 -2.00 7.57 -4.81
C SER A 127 -1.23 6.49 -4.08
N GLY A 128 -0.02 6.82 -3.68
CA GLY A 128 0.89 5.85 -3.11
C GLY A 128 1.96 6.48 -2.25
N PHE A 129 2.79 5.61 -1.72
CA PHE A 129 3.96 5.99 -0.96
C PHE A 129 5.17 5.13 -1.35
N LEU A 130 6.34 5.72 -1.14
CA LEU A 130 7.64 5.10 -1.28
C LEU A 130 8.33 5.20 0.07
N LEU A 131 8.65 4.05 0.65
CA LEU A 131 9.38 3.96 1.90
C LEU A 131 10.77 3.41 1.61
N ASN A 132 11.81 4.23 1.81
CA ASN A 132 13.19 3.77 1.81
C ASN A 132 13.71 3.72 3.26
N SER A 133 13.64 2.56 3.90
CA SER A 133 14.07 2.40 5.28
C SER A 133 14.55 0.98 5.57
N VAL A 134 15.49 0.88 6.51
CA VAL A 134 15.95 -0.40 7.10
C VAL A 134 14.82 -1.21 7.74
N LEU A 135 13.68 -0.59 8.06
CA LEU A 135 12.50 -1.29 8.57
C LEU A 135 11.97 -2.32 7.58
N THR A 136 12.00 -2.01 6.27
CA THR A 136 11.49 -2.89 5.21
C THR A 136 12.37 -4.14 5.01
N GLU A 137 13.66 -4.06 5.36
CA GLU A 137 14.60 -5.18 5.29
C GLU A 137 14.45 -6.13 6.48
N ASN A 138 14.26 -5.57 7.68
CA ASN A 138 14.36 -6.31 8.95
C ASN A 138 13.01 -6.79 9.50
N PHE A 139 11.89 -6.20 9.08
CA PHE A 139 10.55 -6.58 9.55
C PHE A 139 9.72 -7.12 8.39
N ARG A 140 9.74 -8.44 8.20
CA ARG A 140 8.84 -9.12 7.27
C ARG A 140 7.44 -9.12 7.86
N GLY A 141 6.44 -8.69 7.09
CA GLY A 141 5.04 -8.66 7.54
C GLY A 141 4.55 -7.32 8.09
N LEU A 142 5.30 -6.22 7.92
CA LEU A 142 4.78 -4.88 8.20
C LEU A 142 3.42 -4.68 7.52
N GLU A 143 2.46 -4.17 8.28
CA GLU A 143 1.13 -3.86 7.78
C GLU A 143 1.03 -2.38 7.44
N PHE A 144 0.50 -2.10 6.26
CA PHE A 144 0.30 -0.74 5.76
C PHE A 144 -1.18 -0.50 5.55
N ARG A 145 -1.74 0.51 6.22
CA ARG A 145 -3.13 0.95 6.05
C ARG A 145 -3.14 2.42 5.71
N ALA A 146 -3.82 2.78 4.63
CA ALA A 146 -3.96 4.17 4.23
C ALA A 146 -5.41 4.62 4.36
N TYR A 147 -5.62 5.92 4.57
CA TYR A 147 -6.94 6.52 4.78
C TYR A 147 -7.07 7.81 3.96
N ASP A 148 -8.29 8.10 3.51
CA ASP A 148 -8.66 9.33 2.81
C ASP A 148 -8.83 10.53 3.76
N GLN A 149 -8.91 10.27 5.06
CA GLN A 149 -9.07 11.25 6.13
C GLN A 149 -7.86 11.24 7.06
N ARG A 150 -7.60 12.41 7.65
CA ARG A 150 -6.50 12.60 8.62
C ARG A 150 -6.78 11.93 9.95
N GLU A 151 -8.05 11.81 10.30
CA GLU A 151 -8.53 11.15 11.51
C GLU A 151 -9.77 10.34 11.16
N GLY A 152 -9.86 9.12 11.69
CA GLY A 152 -10.95 8.20 11.34
C GLY A 152 -10.96 7.80 9.86
N GLY A 153 -12.14 7.49 9.35
CA GLY A 153 -12.37 7.05 7.98
C GLY A 153 -12.16 5.54 7.78
N GLU A 154 -12.71 5.04 6.66
CA GLU A 154 -12.49 3.67 6.21
C GLU A 154 -11.12 3.54 5.52
N PRO A 155 -10.44 2.39 5.65
CA PRO A 155 -9.16 2.19 4.99
C PRO A 155 -9.33 2.17 3.46
N LEU A 156 -8.43 2.87 2.77
CA LEU A 156 -8.30 2.82 1.32
C LEU A 156 -7.93 1.40 0.87
N LYS A 157 -8.45 1.01 -0.30
CA LYS A 157 -8.11 -0.28 -0.90
C LYS A 157 -6.67 -0.25 -1.41
N ALA A 158 -5.84 -1.16 -0.89
CA ALA A 158 -4.49 -1.36 -1.41
C ALA A 158 -4.56 -2.04 -2.79
N LEU A 159 -3.88 -1.48 -3.78
CA LEU A 159 -3.75 -2.04 -5.13
C LEU A 159 -2.42 -2.78 -5.31
N ARG A 160 -1.34 -2.27 -4.71
CA ARG A 160 -0.02 -2.93 -4.72
C ARG A 160 0.74 -2.57 -3.46
N ILE A 161 1.31 -3.55 -2.78
CA ILE A 161 2.25 -3.35 -1.68
C ILE A 161 3.38 -4.32 -1.91
N GLU A 162 4.56 -3.81 -2.26
CA GLU A 162 5.68 -4.65 -2.68
C GLU A 162 7.03 -4.01 -2.35
N THR A 163 7.96 -4.86 -1.94
CA THR A 163 9.36 -4.50 -1.75
C THR A 163 10.10 -4.57 -3.09
N LEU A 164 10.41 -3.41 -3.69
CA LEU A 164 11.06 -3.30 -5.00
C LEU A 164 12.58 -3.51 -4.96
N GLY A 165 13.17 -3.43 -3.78
CA GLY A 165 14.60 -3.61 -3.53
C GLY A 165 14.85 -3.81 -2.05
N ARG A 166 16.11 -3.91 -1.62
CA ARG A 166 16.43 -4.32 -0.24
C ARG A 166 15.78 -3.47 0.86
N GLN A 167 15.65 -2.16 0.62
CA GLN A 167 15.15 -1.20 1.60
C GLN A 167 13.99 -0.35 1.07
N VAL A 168 13.53 -0.63 -0.16
CA VAL A 168 12.58 0.22 -0.89
C VAL A 168 11.26 -0.53 -1.01
N LEU A 169 10.22 0.03 -0.41
CA LEU A 169 8.86 -0.49 -0.47
C LEU A 169 7.94 0.51 -1.17
N LEU A 170 7.14 0.00 -2.10
CA LEU A 170 6.13 0.72 -2.85
C LEU A 170 4.75 0.30 -2.35
N GLY A 171 3.93 1.28 -1.96
CA GLY A 171 2.51 1.11 -1.71
C GLY A 171 1.69 1.94 -2.69
N ILE A 172 0.67 1.34 -3.31
CA ILE A 172 -0.30 1.99 -4.20
C ILE A 172 -1.70 1.69 -3.68
N PHE A 173 -2.53 2.72 -3.58
CA PHE A 173 -3.88 2.68 -3.05
C PHE A 173 -4.87 3.35 -4.00
N LYS A 174 -6.09 2.82 -4.01
CA LYS A 174 -7.24 3.42 -4.69
C LYS A 174 -7.81 4.52 -3.80
N GLY A 175 -7.59 5.78 -4.18
CA GLY A 175 -7.95 6.98 -3.41
C GLY A 175 -6.75 7.88 -3.10
N GLU A 176 -7.01 9.05 -2.53
CA GLU A 176 -5.99 10.00 -2.05
C GLU A 176 -5.56 9.65 -0.62
N ILE A 177 -4.28 9.36 -0.40
CA ILE A 177 -3.75 9.11 0.95
C ILE A 177 -3.62 10.44 1.71
N ARG A 178 -4.38 10.58 2.79
CA ARG A 178 -4.21 11.68 3.78
C ARG A 178 -3.53 11.20 5.07
N ARG A 179 -3.62 9.90 5.36
CA ARG A 179 -2.97 9.26 6.52
C ARG A 179 -2.48 7.87 6.14
N LEU A 180 -1.28 7.53 6.59
CA LEU A 180 -0.67 6.22 6.47
C LEU A 180 -0.31 5.69 7.86
N GLU A 181 -0.83 4.52 8.18
CA GLU A 181 -0.47 3.74 9.36
C GLU A 181 0.47 2.61 8.96
N ILE A 182 1.59 2.51 9.67
CA ILE A 182 2.58 1.43 9.53
C ILE A 182 2.59 0.66 10.85
N ALA A 183 2.05 -0.54 10.85
CA ALA A 183 2.01 -1.40 12.03
C ALA A 183 3.04 -2.53 11.91
N GLN A 184 3.64 -2.87 13.05
CA GLN A 184 4.41 -4.11 13.14
C GLN A 184 3.48 -5.30 12.87
N PRO A 185 3.98 -6.38 12.24
CA PRO A 185 3.20 -7.60 12.12
C PRO A 185 2.75 -8.05 13.52
N PRO A 186 1.52 -8.58 13.65
CA PRO A 186 1.02 -9.08 14.92
C PRO A 186 1.71 -10.42 15.28
N GLU A 187 3.02 -10.40 15.55
CA GLU A 187 3.80 -11.57 15.93
C GLU A 187 3.71 -11.81 17.45
N GLY A 188 2.71 -12.57 17.86
CA GLY A 188 2.62 -13.17 19.20
C GLY A 188 2.47 -12.18 20.38
N LEU A 189 1.92 -12.69 21.48
CA LEU A 189 1.86 -11.95 22.74
C LEU A 189 3.23 -12.00 23.41
N HIS A 190 3.90 -10.87 23.53
CA HIS A 190 5.13 -10.75 24.32
C HIS A 190 4.97 -9.66 25.39
N PHE A 191 5.70 -9.82 26.49
CA PHE A 191 5.79 -8.76 27.49
C PHE A 191 6.82 -7.73 27.06
N GLY A 192 6.49 -6.46 27.21
CA GLY A 192 7.37 -5.37 26.76
C GLY A 192 7.06 -4.04 27.43
N PHE A 193 7.95 -3.09 27.20
CA PHE A 193 7.90 -1.72 27.73
C PHE A 193 8.68 -0.80 26.80
N PHE A 194 8.46 0.50 26.90
CA PHE A 194 9.26 1.50 26.19
C PHE A 194 10.12 2.27 27.18
N THR A 195 11.18 2.89 26.69
CA THR A 195 12.05 3.74 27.50
C THR A 195 11.88 5.18 27.06
N GLU A 196 11.56 6.06 28.00
CA GLU A 196 11.45 7.50 27.79
C GLU A 196 12.33 8.19 28.83
N ASP A 197 13.27 9.03 28.39
CA ASP A 197 14.28 9.68 29.23
C ASP A 197 15.08 8.72 30.14
N GLY A 198 15.34 7.51 29.65
CA GLY A 198 16.07 6.46 30.39
C GLY A 198 15.23 5.74 31.47
N ILE A 199 13.94 6.08 31.58
CA ILE A 199 12.99 5.46 32.49
C ILE A 199 12.15 4.44 31.71
N MET A 200 12.04 3.21 32.22
CA MET A 200 11.20 2.19 31.61
C MET A 200 9.75 2.43 31.99
N LYS A 201 8.88 2.60 31.00
CA LYS A 201 7.47 2.92 31.18
C LYS A 201 6.56 1.96 30.43
N LYS A 202 5.32 1.90 30.89
CA LYS A 202 4.24 1.15 30.27
C LYS A 202 2.98 1.99 30.24
N THR A 203 2.29 1.98 29.10
CA THR A 203 0.96 2.58 28.97
C THR A 203 -0.06 1.58 29.45
N VAL A 204 -0.87 1.97 30.43
CA VAL A 204 -1.89 1.07 31.01
C VAL A 204 -3.13 1.00 30.12
N ARG A 205 -3.79 -0.15 30.18
CA ARG A 205 -4.99 -0.46 29.39
C ARG A 205 -6.23 -0.19 30.22
N ASP A 206 -7.33 0.02 29.53
CA ASP A 206 -8.65 -0.19 30.11
C ASP A 206 -8.93 -1.69 30.14
N ILE A 207 -9.29 -2.25 31.30
CA ILE A 207 -9.50 -3.69 31.46
C ILE A 207 -10.81 -4.15 30.79
N GLU A 208 -11.83 -3.29 30.72
CA GLU A 208 -13.11 -3.66 30.13
C GLU A 208 -13.07 -3.52 28.60
N GLU A 209 -12.46 -2.46 28.09
CA GLU A 209 -12.39 -2.22 26.63
C GLU A 209 -11.12 -2.76 25.96
N GLY A 210 -10.08 -3.08 26.73
CA GLY A 210 -8.77 -3.51 26.23
C GLY A 210 -7.98 -2.41 25.50
N LYS A 211 -8.50 -1.19 25.44
CA LYS A 211 -7.85 -0.05 24.75
C LYS A 211 -6.72 0.53 25.59
N LEU A 212 -5.63 0.88 24.94
CA LEU A 212 -4.55 1.62 25.58
C LEU A 212 -5.01 3.07 25.83
N GLY A 213 -4.98 3.50 27.08
CA GLY A 213 -5.27 4.89 27.44
C GLY A 213 -4.04 5.80 27.30
N GLY A 214 -4.15 7.04 27.80
CA GLY A 214 -3.01 7.96 27.90
C GLY A 214 -2.20 7.84 29.21
N ARG A 215 -2.65 6.99 30.15
CA ARG A 215 -2.03 6.84 31.47
C ARG A 215 -0.79 5.94 31.37
N GLN A 216 0.28 6.32 32.06
CA GLN A 216 1.55 5.59 32.05
C GLN A 216 2.02 5.29 33.46
N ALA A 217 2.66 4.14 33.64
CA ALA A 217 3.33 3.74 34.87
C ALA A 217 4.81 3.46 34.60
N GLU A 218 5.65 3.77 35.58
CA GLU A 218 7.06 3.40 35.55
C GLU A 218 7.27 1.97 36.04
N LEU A 219 8.07 1.19 35.30
CA LEU A 219 8.52 -0.13 35.72
C LEU A 219 9.82 -0.02 36.53
N VAL A 220 9.82 -0.63 37.71
CA VAL A 220 10.94 -0.58 38.65
C VAL A 220 11.93 -1.69 38.31
N LEU A 221 13.20 -1.35 38.18
CA LEU A 221 14.28 -2.33 38.11
C LEU A 221 14.73 -2.74 39.51
N LYS A 222 14.68 -4.03 39.80
CA LYS A 222 15.32 -4.62 40.99
C LYS A 222 16.84 -4.59 40.87
N SER A 223 17.36 -4.80 39.66
CA SER A 223 18.78 -4.75 39.36
C SER A 223 19.00 -4.28 37.92
N LYS A 224 19.72 -3.16 37.76
CA LYS A 224 20.04 -2.57 36.45
C LYS A 224 21.06 -3.40 35.67
N GLU A 225 22.06 -3.96 36.36
CA GLU A 225 23.09 -4.82 35.76
C GLU A 225 22.50 -6.11 35.21
N ASN A 226 21.63 -6.76 35.97
CA ASN A 226 21.05 -8.05 35.58
C ASN A 226 19.76 -7.91 34.75
N ARG A 227 19.32 -6.67 34.46
CA ARG A 227 18.07 -6.36 33.73
C ARG A 227 16.84 -7.06 34.34
N VAL A 228 16.75 -7.07 35.68
CA VAL A 228 15.66 -7.71 36.41
C VAL A 228 14.66 -6.66 36.87
N ILE A 229 13.39 -6.85 36.50
CA ILE A 229 12.27 -6.02 36.96
C ILE A 229 11.86 -6.43 38.38
N ASP A 230 11.58 -5.46 39.24
CA ASP A 230 10.89 -5.67 40.50
C ASP A 230 9.39 -5.77 40.21
N VAL A 231 8.89 -7.01 40.15
CA VAL A 231 7.47 -7.29 39.86
C VAL A 231 6.57 -6.67 40.91
N LYS A 232 6.94 -6.70 42.19
CA LYS A 232 6.09 -6.19 43.27
C LYS A 232 5.97 -4.67 43.20
N ALA A 233 7.11 -3.99 43.05
CA ALA A 233 7.13 -2.53 42.97
C ALA A 233 6.51 -2.02 41.65
N SER A 234 6.70 -2.74 40.54
CA SER A 234 6.08 -2.40 39.26
C SER A 234 4.56 -2.64 39.27
N ALA A 235 4.10 -3.74 39.88
CA ALA A 235 2.67 -4.03 40.02
C ALA A 235 1.94 -2.95 40.80
N ALA A 236 2.51 -2.46 41.91
CA ALA A 236 1.91 -1.38 42.69
C ALA A 236 1.74 -0.07 41.88
N ARG A 237 2.73 0.25 41.04
CA ARG A 237 2.67 1.44 40.16
C ARG A 237 1.66 1.28 39.04
N LEU A 238 1.57 0.08 38.46
CA LEU A 238 0.57 -0.24 37.44
C LEU A 238 -0.84 -0.24 38.03
N GLU A 239 -1.03 -0.73 39.26
CA GLU A 239 -2.30 -0.73 39.99
C GLU A 239 -2.84 0.68 40.17
N GLU A 240 -1.98 1.58 40.65
CA GLU A 240 -2.30 2.99 40.81
C GLU A 240 -2.63 3.66 39.47
N ALA A 241 -1.80 3.44 38.45
CA ALA A 241 -1.99 4.06 37.13
C ALA A 241 -3.24 3.53 36.41
N ALA A 242 -3.55 2.24 36.52
CA ALA A 242 -4.73 1.61 35.92
C ALA A 242 -6.01 1.91 36.72
N GLY A 243 -5.90 2.30 37.99
CA GLY A 243 -7.04 2.62 38.86
C GLY A 243 -7.77 1.36 39.34
N LEU A 244 -7.02 0.26 39.51
CA LEU A 244 -7.57 -1.04 39.91
C LEU A 244 -7.64 -1.15 41.43
N GLN A 245 -8.61 -1.92 41.93
CA GLN A 245 -8.73 -2.18 43.38
C GLN A 245 -7.72 -3.21 43.88
N ASN A 246 -7.23 -4.08 42.99
CA ASN A 246 -6.20 -5.08 43.26
C ASN A 246 -5.51 -5.44 41.94
N MET A 247 -4.20 -5.70 42.00
CA MET A 247 -3.40 -6.21 40.89
C MET A 247 -2.90 -7.62 41.20
N THR A 248 -3.49 -8.64 40.58
CA THR A 248 -2.98 -10.02 40.68
C THR A 248 -1.94 -10.30 39.58
N SER A 249 -1.39 -11.52 39.55
CA SER A 249 -0.50 -11.93 38.48
C SER A 249 -1.18 -11.92 37.10
N ALA A 250 -2.51 -12.07 37.03
CA ALA A 250 -3.26 -12.02 35.79
C ALA A 250 -3.34 -10.59 35.21
N GLU A 251 -3.74 -9.61 36.03
CA GLU A 251 -3.80 -8.21 35.61
C GLU A 251 -2.39 -7.68 35.30
N PHE A 252 -1.39 -8.05 36.11
CA PHE A 252 0.00 -7.66 35.84
C PHE A 252 0.47 -8.22 34.50
N ALA A 253 0.21 -9.50 34.20
CA ALA A 253 0.55 -10.09 32.92
C ALA A 253 -0.18 -9.41 31.76
N LEU A 254 -1.47 -9.11 31.91
CA LEU A 254 -2.28 -8.43 30.90
C LEU A 254 -1.75 -7.04 30.57
N GLU A 255 -1.39 -6.26 31.60
CA GLU A 255 -0.79 -4.94 31.44
C GLU A 255 0.59 -5.02 30.79
N MET A 256 1.38 -6.05 31.11
CA MET A 256 2.73 -6.22 30.56
C MET A 256 2.74 -6.64 29.08
N ILE A 257 1.66 -7.21 28.54
CA ILE A 257 1.54 -7.51 27.12
C ILE A 257 1.81 -6.24 26.29
N GLN A 258 2.68 -6.34 25.30
CA GLN A 258 3.00 -5.25 24.39
C GLN A 258 2.19 -5.44 23.11
N ASN A 259 1.47 -4.39 22.71
CA ASN A 259 0.81 -4.37 21.40
C ASN A 259 1.84 -4.02 20.33
N ALA A 260 1.61 -4.54 19.12
CA ALA A 260 2.32 -4.11 17.94
C ALA A 260 2.31 -2.57 17.87
N GLN A 261 3.48 -1.97 17.73
CA GLN A 261 3.56 -0.52 17.58
C GLN A 261 3.06 -0.13 16.19
N THR A 262 2.27 0.94 16.16
CA THR A 262 1.80 1.57 14.93
C THR A 262 2.38 2.97 14.84
N GLY A 263 3.14 3.23 13.79
CA GLY A 263 3.52 4.59 13.40
C GLY A 263 2.42 5.21 12.55
N VAL A 264 2.04 6.44 12.84
CA VAL A 264 1.01 7.19 12.08
C VAL A 264 1.66 8.38 11.40
N PHE A 265 1.50 8.49 10.09
CA PHE A 265 1.97 9.59 9.27
C PHE A 265 0.78 10.29 8.64
N THR A 266 0.64 11.59 8.92
CA THR A 266 -0.46 12.40 8.40
C THR A 266 0.10 13.47 7.47
N MET A 267 -0.51 13.63 6.31
CA MET A 267 -0.14 14.68 5.36
C MET A 267 -0.45 16.06 5.96
N GLY A 268 0.50 17.00 5.86
CA GLY A 268 0.32 18.38 6.32
C GLY A 268 -0.82 19.10 5.58
N GLU A 269 -1.41 20.14 6.19
CA GLU A 269 -2.33 21.02 5.43
C GLU A 269 -1.54 21.67 4.30
N GLU A 270 -2.06 21.63 3.08
CA GLU A 270 -1.53 22.50 2.03
C GLU A 270 -1.67 23.94 2.52
N LEU A 271 -0.54 24.58 2.82
CA LEU A 271 -0.47 26.03 2.96
C LEU A 271 -0.85 26.60 1.59
N LYS A 272 -2.14 26.93 1.44
CA LYS A 272 -2.67 27.70 0.31
C LYS A 272 -2.02 29.08 0.25
#